data_AF-A0A836ZPW1-F1
#
_entry.id   AF-A0A836ZPW1-F1
#
_cell.length_a   1.000
_cell.length_b   1.000
_cell.length_c   1.000
_cell.angle_alpha   90.00
_cell.angle_beta   90.00
_cell.angle_gamma   90.00
#
_symmetry.space_group_name_H-M   'P 1'
#
loop_
_entity.id
_entity.type
_entity.pdbx_description
1 polymer ?
#
loop_
_entity_poly.entity_id
_entity_poly.type
_entity_poly.pdbx_seq_one_letter_code
_entity_poly.pdbx_strand_id
1 'polypeptide(L)'
;MWLAACALACTLLGSVGASAQSQRETERKLQQLRDELKTISADRRELEGKRGTAAQQLRQADEKVARTARALSETEAAMRAQEQHLSTLQQERAQLQRGLQNQRAQLAALLRAADQVGRNAPLKVLLSQDTVGDATRMLADHRYVQNARAQRIHALTKQLDALTKVEQDIATRRQALDAARAQQKAQAATLQKDRSQQAATVAQLDDRYKQRAEREKAIGQDAKALEQLLANLRAAAAKAEAERRAAAKRAAAEAAAQAKRGKTERPDRPGKTPPKVVASAPAPKVGGLSWPVSGNLLARFNATLPDGHTSKGVLIGAPKGTTVTAVADGTVVFSDWMTGYGMILIVDHGNGYMSLYA
;
A
#
# COMPACT_ATOMS: atom_id res chain seq x y z
N MET A 1 -18.31 -4.13 78.58
CA MET A 1 -17.83 -3.09 77.64
C MET A 1 -16.37 -3.36 77.32
N TRP A 2 -16.07 -3.57 76.02
CA TRP A 2 -14.77 -3.41 75.35
C TRP A 2 -13.66 -4.42 75.68
N LEU A 3 -13.29 -5.35 74.78
CA LEU A 3 -12.58 -5.24 73.48
C LEU A 3 -11.06 -5.00 73.63
N ALA A 4 -10.26 -6.03 73.31
CA ALA A 4 -8.96 -5.98 72.62
C ALA A 4 -8.26 -7.36 72.78
N ALA A 5 -8.73 -8.43 72.13
CA ALA A 5 -8.48 -8.77 70.73
C ALA A 5 -6.98 -8.95 70.40
N CYS A 6 -6.59 -10.23 70.42
CA CYS A 6 -5.52 -10.86 69.65
C CYS A 6 -5.12 -10.11 68.37
N ALA A 7 -3.93 -9.51 68.33
CA ALA A 7 -3.35 -9.03 67.07
C ALA A 7 -1.83 -8.80 67.19
N LEU A 8 -1.05 -9.79 67.66
CA LEU A 8 0.42 -9.62 67.69
C LEU A 8 1.20 -10.92 67.50
N ALA A 9 0.84 -11.73 66.51
CA ALA A 9 1.69 -12.84 66.05
C ALA A 9 1.21 -13.43 64.71
N CYS A 10 1.20 -12.66 63.61
CA CYS A 10 0.98 -13.26 62.28
C CYS A 10 1.40 -12.37 61.09
N THR A 11 2.55 -11.70 61.16
CA THR A 11 3.08 -10.89 60.05
C THR A 11 4.43 -11.37 59.55
N LEU A 12 4.55 -12.66 59.16
CA LEU A 12 5.73 -13.18 58.44
C LEU A 12 5.41 -14.12 57.27
N LEU A 13 4.15 -14.27 56.85
CA LEU A 13 3.73 -15.18 55.77
C LEU A 13 3.25 -14.47 54.48
N GLY A 14 3.27 -13.14 54.41
CA GLY A 14 2.57 -12.39 53.36
C GLY A 14 3.26 -12.23 51.98
N SER A 15 4.57 -12.49 51.85
CA SER A 15 5.29 -12.13 50.62
C SER A 15 5.29 -13.20 49.50
N VAL A 16 4.68 -14.36 49.72
CA VAL A 16 4.65 -15.46 48.72
C VAL A 16 3.51 -15.28 47.70
N GLY A 17 2.36 -14.73 48.11
CA GLY A 17 1.19 -14.58 47.24
C GLY A 17 1.40 -13.59 46.10
N ALA A 18 2.17 -12.52 46.31
CA ALA A 18 2.32 -11.44 45.33
C ALA A 18 3.10 -11.87 44.07
N SER A 19 4.16 -12.68 44.21
CA SER A 19 4.97 -13.14 43.08
C SER A 19 4.24 -14.18 42.21
N ALA A 20 3.57 -15.16 42.84
CA ALA A 20 2.80 -16.18 42.15
C ALA A 20 1.58 -15.61 41.41
N GLN A 21 0.96 -14.56 41.97
CA GLN A 21 -0.17 -13.86 41.34
C GLN A 21 0.27 -13.06 40.11
N SER A 22 1.42 -12.38 40.17
CA SER A 22 1.99 -11.66 39.01
C SER A 22 2.39 -12.58 37.85
N GLN A 23 2.88 -13.79 38.15
CA GLN A 23 3.26 -14.78 37.14
C GLN A 23 2.03 -15.31 36.38
N ARG A 24 0.96 -15.68 37.10
CA ARG A 24 -0.30 -16.16 36.50
C ARG A 24 -0.97 -15.09 35.65
N GLU A 25 -0.90 -13.83 36.07
CA GLU A 25 -1.45 -12.72 35.30
C GLU A 25 -0.67 -12.49 34.00
N THR A 26 0.66 -12.59 34.05
CA THR A 26 1.54 -12.50 32.87
C THR A 26 1.29 -13.66 31.89
N GLU A 27 1.11 -14.87 32.39
CA GLU A 27 0.73 -16.05 31.58
C GLU A 27 -0.62 -15.85 30.87
N ARG A 28 -1.62 -15.29 31.56
CA ARG A 28 -2.93 -14.98 30.96
C ARG A 28 -2.81 -13.92 29.86
N LYS A 29 -2.06 -12.84 30.10
CA LYS A 29 -1.80 -11.80 29.09
C LYS A 29 -1.08 -12.34 27.86
N LEU A 30 -0.10 -13.22 28.06
CA LEU A 30 0.61 -13.89 26.97
C LEU A 30 -0.33 -14.78 26.15
N GLN A 31 -1.21 -15.54 26.81
CA GLN A 31 -2.19 -16.37 26.11
C GLN A 31 -3.16 -15.51 25.29
N GLN A 32 -3.66 -14.40 25.85
CA GLN A 32 -4.51 -13.45 25.13
C GLN A 32 -3.81 -12.87 23.90
N LEU A 33 -2.55 -12.45 24.00
CA LEU A 33 -1.77 -11.94 22.87
C LEU A 33 -1.51 -13.01 21.81
N ARG A 34 -1.29 -14.27 22.21
CA ARG A 34 -1.14 -15.39 21.25
C ARG A 34 -2.42 -15.66 20.48
N ASP A 35 -3.57 -15.60 21.16
CA ASP A 35 -4.87 -15.76 20.52
C ASP A 35 -5.17 -14.58 19.57
N GLU A 36 -4.86 -13.34 19.99
CA GLU A 36 -4.96 -12.14 19.14
C GLU A 36 -4.02 -12.20 17.92
N LEU A 37 -2.80 -12.72 18.09
CA LEU A 37 -1.87 -12.91 16.97
C LEU A 37 -2.39 -13.94 15.98
N LYS A 38 -3.01 -15.03 16.48
CA LYS A 38 -3.64 -16.04 15.62
C LYS A 38 -4.79 -15.44 14.81
N THR A 39 -5.67 -14.64 15.41
CA THR A 39 -6.77 -14.00 14.68
C THR A 39 -6.27 -12.99 13.65
N ILE A 40 -5.33 -12.11 14.01
CA ILE A 40 -4.76 -11.14 13.08
C ILE A 40 -4.05 -11.82 11.91
N SER A 41 -3.31 -12.90 12.16
CA SER A 41 -2.65 -13.67 11.11
C SER A 41 -3.65 -14.31 10.13
N ALA A 42 -4.81 -14.75 10.63
CA ALA A 42 -5.89 -15.28 9.80
C ALA A 42 -6.56 -14.18 8.96
N ASP A 43 -6.89 -13.03 9.60
CA ASP A 43 -7.43 -11.85 8.92
C ASP A 43 -6.48 -11.37 7.81
N ARG A 44 -5.16 -11.36 8.06
CA ARG A 44 -4.15 -10.97 7.08
C ARG A 44 -4.13 -11.91 5.87
N ARG A 45 -4.21 -13.22 6.09
CA ARG A 45 -4.28 -14.21 4.99
C ARG A 45 -5.57 -14.06 4.17
N GLU A 46 -6.69 -13.76 4.82
CA GLU A 46 -7.95 -13.49 4.13
C GLU A 46 -7.87 -12.21 3.28
N LEU A 47 -7.30 -11.13 3.84
CA LEU A 47 -7.04 -9.88 3.11
C LEU A 47 -6.11 -10.09 1.92
N GLU A 48 -5.07 -10.92 2.08
CA GLU A 48 -4.15 -11.28 0.99
C GLU A 48 -4.87 -11.99 -0.15
N GLY A 49 -5.76 -12.94 0.18
CA GLY A 49 -6.63 -13.60 -0.80
C GLY A 49 -7.56 -12.62 -1.51
N LYS A 50 -8.25 -11.75 -0.75
CA LYS A 50 -9.16 -10.71 -1.31
C LYS A 50 -8.41 -9.71 -2.20
N ARG A 51 -7.20 -9.33 -1.82
CA ARG A 51 -6.34 -8.46 -2.65
C ARG A 51 -5.94 -9.16 -3.94
N GLY A 52 -5.56 -10.43 -3.87
CA GLY A 52 -5.21 -11.23 -5.05
C GLY A 52 -6.36 -11.30 -6.06
N THR A 53 -7.57 -11.57 -5.59
CA THR A 53 -8.76 -11.61 -6.47
C THR A 53 -9.12 -10.23 -7.02
N ALA A 54 -9.07 -9.18 -6.20
CA ALA A 54 -9.32 -7.80 -6.65
C ALA A 54 -8.28 -7.33 -7.68
N ALA A 55 -7.00 -7.68 -7.51
CA ALA A 55 -5.95 -7.36 -8.47
C ALA A 55 -6.13 -8.10 -9.81
N GLN A 56 -6.58 -9.36 -9.78
CA GLN A 56 -6.95 -10.10 -10.99
C GLN A 56 -8.13 -9.46 -11.71
N GLN A 57 -9.17 -9.04 -10.97
CA GLN A 57 -10.32 -8.32 -11.54
C GLN A 57 -9.90 -7.00 -12.18
N LEU A 58 -9.03 -6.23 -11.52
CA LEU A 58 -8.48 -4.99 -12.06
C LEU A 58 -7.72 -5.22 -13.37
N ARG A 59 -6.87 -6.26 -13.42
CA ARG A 59 -6.17 -6.63 -14.67
C ARG A 59 -7.15 -6.98 -15.79
N GLN A 60 -8.20 -7.74 -15.51
CA GLN A 60 -9.23 -8.05 -16.50
C GLN A 60 -9.98 -6.80 -16.98
N ALA A 61 -10.25 -5.85 -16.10
CA ALA A 61 -10.85 -4.56 -16.47
C ALA A 61 -9.90 -3.73 -17.35
N ASP A 62 -8.61 -3.65 -17.00
CA ASP A 62 -7.58 -2.97 -17.80
C ASP A 62 -7.48 -3.58 -19.21
N GLU A 63 -7.50 -4.90 -19.33
CA GLU A 63 -7.51 -5.59 -20.63
C GLU A 63 -8.76 -5.27 -21.46
N LYS A 64 -9.95 -5.25 -20.84
CA LYS A 64 -11.20 -4.88 -21.52
C LYS A 64 -11.14 -3.43 -22.01
N VAL A 65 -10.70 -2.49 -21.18
CA VAL A 65 -10.50 -1.08 -21.55
C VAL A 65 -9.55 -0.97 -22.73
N ALA A 66 -8.41 -1.66 -22.71
CA ALA A 66 -7.44 -1.64 -23.79
C ALA A 66 -8.00 -2.20 -25.10
N ARG A 67 -8.76 -3.30 -25.05
CA ARG A 67 -9.42 -3.88 -26.24
C ARG A 67 -10.45 -2.91 -26.82
N THR A 68 -11.31 -2.31 -26.00
CA THR A 68 -12.31 -1.32 -26.44
C THR A 68 -11.64 -0.07 -27.02
N ALA A 69 -10.54 0.41 -26.43
CA ALA A 69 -9.79 1.55 -26.94
C ALA A 69 -9.16 1.26 -28.33
N ARG A 70 -8.63 0.05 -28.55
CA ARG A 70 -8.12 -0.37 -29.87
C ARG A 70 -9.23 -0.42 -30.91
N ALA A 71 -10.36 -1.05 -30.59
CA ALA A 71 -11.53 -1.13 -31.48
C ALA A 71 -12.08 0.27 -31.85
N LEU A 72 -12.05 1.21 -30.89
CA LEU A 72 -12.42 2.60 -31.15
C LEU A 72 -11.44 3.28 -32.12
N SER A 73 -10.13 3.10 -31.93
CA SER A 73 -9.11 3.64 -32.83
C SER A 73 -9.23 3.08 -34.26
N GLU A 74 -9.51 1.77 -34.40
CA GLU A 74 -9.74 1.12 -35.69
C GLU A 74 -10.99 1.69 -36.38
N THR A 75 -12.08 1.87 -35.62
CA THR A 75 -13.32 2.46 -36.11
C THR A 75 -13.11 3.90 -36.58
N GLU A 76 -12.37 4.71 -35.81
CA GLU A 76 -12.01 6.08 -36.19
C GLU A 76 -11.09 6.14 -37.41
N ALA A 77 -10.17 5.19 -37.58
CA ALA A 77 -9.35 5.07 -38.77
C ALA A 77 -10.18 4.71 -40.00
N ALA A 78 -11.12 3.76 -39.88
CA ALA A 78 -12.03 3.38 -40.96
C ALA A 78 -12.91 4.55 -41.41
N MET A 79 -13.42 5.35 -40.47
CA MET A 79 -14.18 6.56 -40.81
C MET A 79 -13.33 7.59 -41.58
N ARG A 80 -12.08 7.83 -41.16
CA ARG A 80 -11.16 8.73 -41.88
C ARG A 80 -10.89 8.26 -43.31
N ALA A 81 -10.66 6.96 -43.50
CA ALA A 81 -10.47 6.39 -44.83
C ALA A 81 -11.71 6.56 -45.71
N GLN A 82 -12.89 6.35 -45.14
CA GLN A 82 -14.17 6.51 -45.84
C GLN A 82 -14.45 7.98 -46.24
N GLU A 83 -14.05 8.93 -45.40
CA GLU A 83 -14.14 10.36 -45.68
C GLU A 83 -13.22 10.78 -46.85
N GLN A 84 -11.99 10.27 -46.87
CA GLN A 84 -11.04 10.49 -47.97
C GLN A 84 -11.55 9.88 -49.29
N HIS A 85 -12.10 8.66 -49.23
CA HIS A 85 -12.68 8.00 -50.39
C HIS A 85 -13.88 8.79 -50.94
N LEU A 86 -14.78 9.24 -50.07
CA LEU A 86 -15.92 10.08 -50.46
C LEU A 86 -15.46 11.38 -51.14
N SER A 87 -14.44 12.05 -50.61
CA SER A 87 -13.88 13.26 -51.22
C SER A 87 -13.34 12.98 -52.64
N THR A 88 -12.67 11.84 -52.83
CA THR A 88 -12.16 11.43 -54.15
C THR A 88 -13.29 11.18 -55.13
N LEU A 89 -14.33 10.45 -54.73
CA LEU A 89 -15.50 10.20 -55.57
C LEU A 89 -16.23 11.50 -55.92
N GLN A 90 -16.36 12.44 -54.98
CA GLN A 90 -16.99 13.74 -55.26
C GLN A 90 -16.22 14.54 -56.32
N GLN A 91 -14.88 14.46 -56.32
CA GLN A 91 -14.05 15.08 -57.36
C GLN A 91 -14.24 14.40 -58.72
N GLU A 92 -14.28 13.07 -58.75
CA GLU A 92 -14.56 12.28 -59.97
C GLU A 92 -15.95 12.62 -60.53
N ARG A 93 -16.97 12.71 -59.66
CA ARG A 93 -18.32 13.13 -60.03
C ARG A 93 -18.32 14.48 -60.73
N ALA A 94 -17.63 15.46 -60.15
CA ALA A 94 -17.54 16.80 -60.72
C ALA A 94 -16.82 16.82 -62.08
N GLN A 95 -15.82 15.95 -62.28
CA GLN A 95 -15.17 15.78 -63.59
C GLN A 95 -16.11 15.14 -64.62
N LEU A 96 -16.79 14.06 -64.27
CA LEU A 96 -17.76 13.39 -65.15
C LEU A 96 -18.93 14.31 -65.52
N GLN A 97 -19.44 15.08 -64.55
CA GLN A 97 -20.49 16.08 -64.78
C GLN A 97 -20.06 17.16 -65.77
N ARG A 98 -18.84 17.71 -65.62
CA ARG A 98 -18.26 18.65 -66.59
C ARG A 98 -18.11 18.03 -67.98
N GLY A 99 -17.64 16.77 -68.04
CA GLY A 99 -17.57 16.02 -69.30
C GLY A 99 -18.93 15.87 -69.99
N LEU A 100 -19.96 15.51 -69.22
CA LEU A 100 -21.34 15.38 -69.72
C LEU A 100 -21.90 16.73 -70.21
N GLN A 101 -21.66 17.81 -69.47
CA GLN A 101 -22.06 19.17 -69.88
C GLN A 101 -21.39 19.59 -71.19
N ASN A 102 -20.09 19.32 -71.35
CA ASN A 102 -19.36 19.62 -72.58
C ASN A 102 -19.92 18.84 -73.78
N GLN A 103 -20.22 17.54 -73.63
CA GLN A 103 -20.82 16.73 -74.69
C GLN A 103 -22.21 17.26 -75.09
N ARG A 104 -23.04 17.64 -74.11
CA ARG A 104 -24.36 18.24 -74.36
C ARG A 104 -24.27 19.58 -75.07
N ALA A 105 -23.33 20.44 -74.68
CA ALA A 105 -23.11 21.73 -75.33
C ALA A 105 -22.65 21.59 -76.79
N GLN A 106 -21.74 20.65 -77.08
CA GLN A 106 -21.30 20.34 -78.44
C GLN A 106 -22.46 19.81 -79.30
N LEU A 107 -23.31 18.94 -78.75
CA LEU A 107 -24.50 18.45 -79.45
C LEU A 107 -25.49 19.57 -79.74
N ALA A 108 -25.75 20.45 -78.76
CA ALA A 108 -26.64 21.58 -78.92
C ALA A 108 -26.12 22.60 -79.96
N ALA A 109 -24.80 22.80 -80.05
CA ALA A 109 -24.19 23.63 -81.09
C ALA A 109 -24.36 23.02 -82.49
N LEU A 110 -24.15 21.70 -82.64
CA LEU A 110 -24.34 21.00 -83.90
C LEU A 110 -25.81 21.01 -84.37
N LEU A 111 -26.76 20.78 -83.45
CA LEU A 111 -28.18 20.83 -83.77
C LEU A 111 -28.61 22.23 -84.22
N ARG A 112 -28.12 23.29 -83.56
CA ARG A 112 -28.37 24.68 -83.98
C ARG A 112 -27.78 24.98 -85.35
N ALA A 113 -26.54 24.55 -85.62
CA ALA A 113 -25.92 24.74 -86.93
C ALA A 113 -26.68 23.98 -88.03
N ALA A 114 -27.13 22.75 -87.77
CA ALA A 114 -27.94 21.98 -88.70
C ALA A 114 -29.31 22.64 -88.98
N ASP A 115 -29.94 23.21 -87.95
CA ASP A 115 -31.21 23.93 -88.09
C ASP A 115 -31.04 25.23 -88.90
N GLN A 116 -29.96 25.98 -88.67
CA GLN A 116 -29.63 27.21 -89.40
C GLN A 116 -29.36 26.99 -90.89
N VAL A 117 -28.75 25.87 -91.28
CA VAL A 117 -28.53 25.51 -92.70
C VAL A 117 -29.83 24.95 -93.34
N GLY A 118 -30.85 24.68 -92.52
CA GLY A 118 -32.17 24.19 -92.89
C GLY A 118 -32.27 22.66 -92.85
N ARG A 119 -33.49 22.12 -92.69
CA ARG A 119 -33.77 20.66 -92.53
C ARG A 119 -33.15 19.75 -93.60
N ASN A 120 -32.82 20.29 -94.77
CA ASN A 120 -32.23 19.55 -95.90
C ASN A 120 -30.71 19.73 -96.00
N ALA A 121 -30.04 20.36 -95.03
CA ALA A 121 -28.60 20.62 -95.05
C ALA A 121 -27.74 19.36 -95.26
N PRO A 122 -28.02 18.22 -94.59
CA PRO A 122 -27.27 16.98 -94.85
C PRO A 122 -27.47 16.51 -96.29
N LEU A 123 -28.69 16.59 -96.82
CA LEU A 123 -29.02 16.22 -98.20
C LEU A 123 -28.33 17.15 -99.21
N LYS A 124 -28.24 18.45 -98.93
CA LYS A 124 -27.52 19.40 -99.80
C LYS A 124 -26.03 19.11 -99.87
N VAL A 125 -25.39 18.82 -98.74
CA VAL A 125 -23.95 18.48 -98.72
C VAL A 125 -23.69 17.11 -99.36
N LEU A 126 -24.66 16.19 -99.30
CA LEU A 126 -24.57 14.90 -100.01
C LEU A 126 -24.72 15.05 -101.51
N LEU A 127 -25.63 15.93 -101.96
CA LEU A 127 -25.88 16.20 -103.37
C LEU A 127 -24.82 17.11 -104.00
N SER A 128 -24.01 17.79 -103.19
CA SER A 128 -22.89 18.63 -103.67
C SER A 128 -21.58 17.88 -103.84
N GLN A 129 -21.54 16.55 -103.64
CA GLN A 129 -20.32 15.76 -103.83
C GLN A 129 -20.15 15.36 -105.29
N ASP A 130 -18.93 15.49 -105.81
CA ASP A 130 -18.60 15.17 -107.21
C ASP A 130 -18.65 13.67 -107.51
N THR A 131 -18.46 12.81 -106.49
CA THR A 131 -18.50 11.35 -106.63
C THR A 131 -19.43 10.68 -105.62
N VAL A 132 -20.05 9.58 -106.05
CA VAL A 132 -20.87 8.71 -105.17
C VAL A 132 -20.03 8.10 -104.03
N GLY A 133 -18.73 7.90 -104.27
CA GLY A 133 -17.79 7.38 -103.26
C GLY A 133 -17.60 8.35 -102.09
N ASP A 134 -17.51 9.66 -102.36
CA ASP A 134 -17.31 10.66 -101.32
C ASP A 134 -18.59 10.87 -100.49
N ALA A 135 -19.75 10.89 -101.14
CA ALA A 135 -21.04 10.96 -100.45
C ALA A 135 -21.28 9.78 -99.50
N THR A 136 -20.96 8.55 -99.92
CA THR A 136 -21.12 7.35 -99.08
C THR A 136 -20.14 7.33 -97.90
N ARG A 137 -18.88 7.73 -98.11
CA ARG A 137 -17.87 7.86 -97.04
C ARG A 137 -18.28 8.91 -96.01
N MET A 138 -18.73 10.08 -96.46
CA MET A 138 -19.18 11.15 -95.58
C MET A 138 -20.40 10.73 -94.72
N LEU A 139 -21.36 9.97 -95.29
CA LEU A 139 -22.47 9.38 -94.53
C LEU A 139 -21.99 8.39 -93.47
N ALA A 140 -21.04 7.52 -93.84
CA ALA A 140 -20.47 6.53 -92.94
C ALA A 140 -19.75 7.21 -91.77
N ASP A 141 -18.91 8.20 -92.05
CA ASP A 141 -18.17 8.97 -91.04
C ASP A 141 -19.12 9.73 -90.12
N HIS A 142 -20.16 10.36 -90.66
CA HIS A 142 -21.18 11.04 -89.85
C HIS A 142 -21.89 10.05 -88.91
N ARG A 143 -22.38 8.92 -89.44
CA ARG A 143 -23.04 7.89 -88.63
C ARG A 143 -22.13 7.36 -87.54
N TYR A 144 -20.86 7.12 -87.86
CA TYR A 144 -19.85 6.67 -86.90
C TYR A 144 -19.67 7.67 -85.76
N VAL A 145 -19.47 8.95 -86.08
CA VAL A 145 -19.27 10.03 -85.09
C VAL A 145 -20.51 10.21 -84.20
N GLN A 146 -21.73 10.15 -84.76
CA GLN A 146 -22.95 10.29 -83.95
C GLN A 146 -23.16 9.10 -83.01
N ASN A 147 -22.91 7.87 -83.49
CA ASN A 147 -22.99 6.68 -82.65
C ASN A 147 -21.96 6.71 -81.52
N ALA A 148 -20.72 7.10 -81.81
CA ALA A 148 -19.67 7.25 -80.81
C ALA A 148 -20.04 8.27 -79.72
N ARG A 149 -20.65 9.41 -80.10
CA ARG A 149 -21.15 10.41 -79.13
C ARG A 149 -22.29 9.90 -78.27
N ALA A 150 -23.28 9.24 -78.87
CA ALA A 150 -24.39 8.65 -78.12
C ALA A 150 -23.89 7.60 -77.12
N GLN A 151 -22.97 6.74 -77.54
CA GLN A 151 -22.30 5.77 -76.67
C GLN A 151 -21.51 6.46 -75.55
N ARG A 152 -20.81 7.57 -75.83
CA ARG A 152 -20.08 8.33 -74.82
C ARG A 152 -20.99 8.96 -73.77
N ILE A 153 -22.10 9.57 -74.18
CA ILE A 153 -23.11 10.13 -73.26
C ILE A 153 -23.71 9.02 -72.39
N HIS A 154 -24.07 7.88 -73.00
CA HIS A 154 -24.61 6.73 -72.28
C HIS A 154 -23.61 6.20 -71.25
N ALA A 155 -22.34 6.06 -71.62
CA ALA A 155 -21.27 5.63 -70.71
C ALA A 155 -21.09 6.60 -69.54
N LEU A 156 -21.04 7.91 -69.78
CA LEU A 156 -20.91 8.92 -68.72
C LEU A 156 -22.09 8.90 -67.75
N THR A 157 -23.33 8.81 -68.26
CA THR A 157 -24.53 8.70 -67.42
C THR A 157 -24.49 7.44 -66.57
N LYS A 158 -24.13 6.29 -67.15
CA LYS A 158 -23.99 5.03 -66.42
C LYS A 158 -22.92 5.11 -65.31
N GLN A 159 -21.80 5.78 -65.57
CA GLN A 159 -20.76 6.03 -64.55
C GLN A 159 -21.28 6.92 -63.42
N LEU A 160 -22.02 7.99 -63.72
CA LEU A 160 -22.62 8.86 -62.70
C LEU A 160 -23.64 8.12 -61.83
N ASP A 161 -24.48 7.27 -62.42
CA ASP A 161 -25.45 6.45 -61.68
C ASP A 161 -24.73 5.46 -60.74
N ALA A 162 -23.67 4.81 -61.23
CA ALA A 162 -22.86 3.91 -60.41
C ALA A 162 -22.19 4.66 -59.24
N LEU A 163 -21.62 5.84 -59.52
CA LEU A 163 -20.96 6.67 -58.50
C LEU A 163 -21.95 7.11 -57.42
N THR A 164 -23.17 7.52 -57.81
CA THR A 164 -24.23 7.93 -56.88
C THR A 164 -24.61 6.80 -55.92
N LYS A 165 -24.69 5.55 -56.42
CA LYS A 165 -24.93 4.37 -55.57
C LYS A 165 -23.80 4.15 -54.57
N VAL A 166 -22.54 4.26 -55.02
CA VAL A 166 -21.38 4.13 -54.13
C VAL A 166 -21.36 5.23 -53.06
N GLU A 167 -21.67 6.49 -53.42
CA GLU A 167 -21.78 7.60 -52.46
C GLU A 167 -22.87 7.33 -51.39
N GLN A 168 -24.02 6.78 -51.78
CA GLN A 168 -25.11 6.40 -50.86
C GLN A 168 -24.71 5.24 -49.93
N ASP A 169 -24.05 4.21 -50.46
CA ASP A 169 -23.52 3.10 -49.67
C ASP A 169 -22.49 3.61 -48.66
N ILE A 170 -21.63 4.55 -49.07
CA ILE A 170 -20.64 5.17 -48.20
C ILE A 170 -21.32 5.93 -47.06
N ALA A 171 -22.34 6.74 -47.36
CA ALA A 171 -23.08 7.49 -46.35
C ALA A 171 -23.74 6.56 -45.31
N THR A 172 -24.38 5.47 -45.78
CA THR A 172 -25.01 4.47 -44.89
C THR A 172 -23.98 3.78 -43.99
N ARG A 173 -22.82 3.38 -44.55
CA ARG A 173 -21.73 2.79 -43.76
C ARG A 173 -21.16 3.77 -42.74
N ARG A 174 -21.02 5.05 -43.09
CA ARG A 174 -20.56 6.10 -42.15
C ARG A 174 -21.51 6.23 -40.96
N GLN A 175 -22.82 6.30 -41.21
CA GLN A 175 -23.81 6.38 -40.13
C GLN A 175 -23.73 5.17 -39.19
N ALA A 176 -23.53 3.96 -39.72
CA ALA A 176 -23.33 2.76 -38.91
C ALA A 176 -22.02 2.83 -38.09
N LEU A 177 -20.92 3.31 -38.68
CA LEU A 177 -19.64 3.49 -37.99
C LEU A 177 -19.74 4.56 -36.89
N ASP A 178 -20.44 5.67 -37.12
CA ASP A 178 -20.65 6.72 -36.13
C ASP A 178 -21.48 6.21 -34.94
N ALA A 179 -22.52 5.43 -35.20
CA ALA A 179 -23.29 4.76 -34.15
C ALA A 179 -22.43 3.77 -33.34
N ALA A 180 -21.63 2.95 -34.03
CA ALA A 180 -20.70 2.02 -33.38
C ALA A 180 -19.64 2.76 -32.54
N ARG A 181 -19.10 3.88 -33.05
CA ARG A 181 -18.15 4.73 -32.34
C ARG A 181 -18.78 5.32 -31.07
N ALA A 182 -20.01 5.83 -31.15
CA ALA A 182 -20.72 6.38 -30.01
C ALA A 182 -20.94 5.31 -28.93
N GLN A 183 -21.36 4.11 -29.32
CA GLN A 183 -21.51 2.96 -28.42
C GLN A 183 -20.18 2.56 -27.78
N GLN A 184 -19.11 2.44 -28.56
CA GLN A 184 -17.77 2.10 -28.07
C GLN A 184 -17.25 3.16 -27.08
N LYS A 185 -17.47 4.45 -27.35
CA LYS A 185 -17.10 5.53 -26.42
C LYS A 185 -17.88 5.46 -25.11
N ALA A 186 -19.18 5.22 -25.16
CA ALA A 186 -20.00 5.05 -23.97
C ALA A 186 -19.53 3.83 -23.16
N GLN A 187 -19.27 2.70 -23.82
CA GLN A 187 -18.76 1.49 -23.18
C GLN A 187 -17.37 1.72 -22.55
N ALA A 188 -16.46 2.41 -23.25
CA ALA A 188 -15.14 2.75 -22.73
C ALA A 188 -15.23 3.63 -21.48
N ALA A 189 -16.15 4.61 -21.46
CA ALA A 189 -16.36 5.47 -20.30
C ALA A 189 -16.86 4.67 -19.09
N THR A 190 -17.82 3.76 -19.28
CA THR A 190 -18.30 2.87 -18.21
C THR A 190 -17.18 1.96 -17.69
N LEU A 191 -16.44 1.30 -18.60
CA LEU A 191 -15.33 0.44 -18.21
C LEU A 191 -14.22 1.21 -17.47
N GLN A 192 -13.94 2.45 -17.87
CA GLN A 192 -12.96 3.30 -17.19
C GLN A 192 -13.41 3.64 -15.76
N LYS A 193 -14.71 3.90 -15.57
CA LYS A 193 -15.30 4.13 -14.24
C LYS A 193 -15.16 2.87 -13.38
N ASP A 194 -15.55 1.71 -13.89
CA ASP A 194 -15.45 0.43 -13.18
C ASP A 194 -13.99 0.12 -12.81
N ARG A 195 -13.06 0.35 -13.73
CA ARG A 195 -11.61 0.21 -13.51
C ARG A 195 -11.12 1.12 -12.40
N SER A 196 -11.57 2.38 -12.36
CA SER A 196 -11.20 3.31 -11.28
C SER A 196 -11.74 2.88 -9.90
N GLN A 197 -12.95 2.33 -9.85
CA GLN A 197 -13.55 1.80 -8.62
C GLN A 197 -12.83 0.54 -8.13
N GLN A 198 -12.43 -0.36 -9.05
CA GLN A 198 -11.63 -1.53 -8.73
C GLN A 198 -10.23 -1.14 -8.23
N ALA A 199 -9.58 -0.17 -8.86
CA ALA A 199 -8.29 0.33 -8.42
C ALA A 199 -8.36 0.93 -7.00
N ALA A 200 -9.43 1.67 -6.69
CA ALA A 200 -9.67 2.18 -5.34
C ALA A 200 -9.89 1.04 -4.32
N THR A 201 -10.64 0.00 -4.67
CA THR A 201 -10.85 -1.18 -3.82
C THR A 201 -9.54 -1.90 -3.53
N VAL A 202 -8.69 -2.12 -4.55
CA VAL A 202 -7.37 -2.73 -4.39
C VAL A 202 -6.50 -1.89 -3.46
N ALA A 203 -6.47 -0.57 -3.65
CA ALA A 203 -5.71 0.33 -2.79
C ALA A 203 -6.18 0.29 -1.33
N GLN A 204 -7.49 0.23 -1.09
CA GLN A 204 -8.05 0.09 0.27
C GLN A 204 -7.69 -1.25 0.92
N LEU A 205 -7.71 -2.35 0.15
CA LEU A 205 -7.29 -3.66 0.64
C LEU A 205 -5.80 -3.70 0.95
N ASP A 206 -4.97 -3.07 0.11
CA ASP A 206 -3.53 -2.94 0.35
C ASP A 206 -3.21 -2.16 1.61
N ASP A 207 -3.90 -1.05 1.86
CA ASP A 207 -3.72 -0.25 3.07
C ASP A 207 -4.12 -1.04 4.33
N ARG A 208 -5.29 -1.71 4.31
CA ARG A 208 -5.73 -2.59 5.40
C ARG A 208 -4.76 -3.73 5.65
N TYR A 209 -4.21 -4.34 4.60
CA TYR A 209 -3.21 -5.39 4.71
C TYR A 209 -1.94 -4.88 5.41
N LYS A 210 -1.43 -3.70 5.00
CA LYS A 210 -0.25 -3.08 5.63
C LYS A 210 -0.48 -2.77 7.10
N GLN A 211 -1.62 -2.16 7.44
CA GLN A 211 -1.98 -1.86 8.83
C GLN A 211 -2.05 -3.13 9.69
N ARG A 212 -2.65 -4.21 9.18
CA ARG A 212 -2.72 -5.50 9.88
C ARG A 212 -1.35 -6.15 10.02
N ALA A 213 -0.50 -6.08 8.99
CA ALA A 213 0.86 -6.60 9.03
C ALA A 213 1.73 -5.89 10.09
N GLU A 214 1.65 -4.55 10.17
CA GLU A 214 2.37 -3.79 11.21
C GLU A 214 1.84 -4.11 12.61
N ARG A 215 0.51 -4.25 12.77
CA ARG A 215 -0.09 -4.63 14.07
C ARG A 215 0.32 -6.05 14.50
N GLU A 216 0.33 -7.01 13.57
CA GLU A 216 0.81 -8.38 13.81
C GLU A 216 2.27 -8.37 14.29
N LYS A 217 3.11 -7.56 13.65
CA LYS A 217 4.53 -7.41 14.03
C LYS A 217 4.68 -6.80 15.42
N ALA A 218 3.93 -5.76 15.76
CA ALA A 218 3.97 -5.13 17.08
C ALA A 218 3.53 -6.11 18.19
N ILE A 219 2.40 -6.80 18.01
CA ILE A 219 1.92 -7.81 18.98
C ILE A 219 2.90 -8.97 19.09
N GLY A 220 3.52 -9.38 17.98
CA GLY A 220 4.57 -10.40 17.99
C GLY A 220 5.82 -10.00 18.77
N GLN A 221 6.17 -8.71 18.80
CA GLN A 221 7.25 -8.17 19.64
C GLN A 221 6.83 -8.13 21.11
N ASP A 222 5.62 -7.68 21.42
CA ASP A 222 5.08 -7.63 22.79
C ASP A 222 4.97 -9.03 23.41
N ALA A 223 4.51 -10.02 22.64
CA ALA A 223 4.43 -11.41 23.07
C ALA A 223 5.83 -11.98 23.41
N LYS A 224 6.85 -11.69 22.58
CA LYS A 224 8.24 -12.08 22.86
C LYS A 224 8.80 -11.41 24.13
N ALA A 225 8.51 -10.12 24.33
CA ALA A 225 8.94 -9.40 25.51
C ALA A 225 8.30 -9.96 26.80
N LEU A 226 7.01 -10.31 26.75
CA LEU A 226 6.30 -10.95 27.86
C LEU A 226 6.80 -12.38 28.14
N GLU A 227 7.14 -13.14 27.11
CA GLU A 227 7.79 -14.46 27.28
C GLU A 227 9.13 -14.34 28.02
N GLN A 228 9.95 -13.36 27.64
CA GLN A 228 11.22 -13.08 28.31
C GLN A 228 11.02 -12.62 29.76
N LEU A 229 10.06 -11.73 30.01
CA LEU A 229 9.71 -11.29 31.36
C LEU A 229 9.26 -12.46 32.23
N LEU A 230 8.40 -13.34 31.69
CA LEU A 230 7.91 -14.51 32.39
C LEU A 230 9.05 -15.49 32.72
N ALA A 231 9.99 -15.69 31.79
CA ALA A 231 11.19 -16.49 32.02
C ALA A 231 12.06 -15.90 33.16
N ASN A 232 12.25 -14.57 33.17
CA ASN A 232 13.00 -13.88 34.21
C ASN A 232 12.31 -13.96 35.59
N LEU A 233 10.98 -13.81 35.65
CA LEU A 233 10.20 -13.94 36.87
C LEU A 233 10.28 -15.37 37.44
N ARG A 234 10.18 -16.39 36.58
CA ARG A 234 10.34 -17.80 36.98
C ARG A 234 11.76 -18.08 37.49
N ALA A 235 12.78 -17.55 36.83
CA ALA A 235 14.17 -17.68 37.27
C ALA A 235 14.41 -16.99 38.62
N ALA A 236 13.87 -15.78 38.82
CA ALA A 236 13.96 -15.06 40.08
C ALA A 236 13.21 -15.77 41.22
N ALA A 237 12.01 -16.29 40.96
CA ALA A 237 11.24 -17.07 41.93
C ALA A 237 11.98 -18.36 42.33
N ALA A 238 12.58 -19.07 41.38
CA ALA A 238 13.38 -20.27 41.64
C ALA A 238 14.62 -19.97 42.49
N LYS A 239 15.34 -18.85 42.22
CA LYS A 239 16.47 -18.39 43.03
C LYS A 239 16.03 -18.06 44.46
N ALA A 240 14.96 -17.29 44.62
CA ALA A 240 14.44 -16.91 45.94
C ALA A 240 13.97 -18.13 46.75
N GLU A 241 13.35 -19.13 46.10
CA GLU A 241 12.96 -20.37 46.78
C GLU A 241 14.19 -21.22 47.17
N ALA A 242 15.20 -21.30 46.30
CA ALA A 242 16.46 -21.98 46.62
C ALA A 242 17.20 -21.34 47.80
N GLU A 243 17.26 -20.01 47.85
CA GLU A 243 17.83 -19.26 48.97
C GLU A 243 17.05 -19.49 50.27
N ARG A 244 15.71 -19.47 50.23
CA ARG A 244 14.89 -19.80 51.41
C ARG A 244 15.10 -21.23 51.88
N ARG A 245 15.15 -22.21 50.97
CA ARG A 245 15.43 -23.61 51.31
C ARG A 245 16.84 -23.76 51.90
N ALA A 246 17.84 -23.05 51.38
CA ALA A 246 19.19 -23.03 51.94
C ALA A 246 19.22 -22.37 53.32
N ALA A 247 18.53 -21.24 53.52
CA ALA A 247 18.40 -20.57 54.80
C ALA A 247 17.66 -21.43 55.83
N ALA A 248 16.58 -22.10 55.45
CA ALA A 248 15.87 -23.05 56.31
C ALA A 248 16.74 -24.25 56.71
N LYS A 249 17.53 -24.79 55.77
CA LYS A 249 18.52 -25.84 56.07
C LYS A 249 19.61 -25.33 57.02
N ARG A 250 20.13 -24.11 56.82
CA ARG A 250 21.12 -23.47 57.71
C ARG A 250 20.55 -23.24 59.10
N ALA A 251 19.35 -22.68 59.22
CA ALA A 251 18.66 -22.47 60.49
C ALA A 251 18.37 -23.79 61.22
N ALA A 252 17.95 -24.84 60.50
CA ALA A 252 17.77 -26.17 61.07
C ALA A 252 19.09 -26.79 61.55
N ALA A 253 20.19 -26.60 60.81
CA ALA A 253 21.53 -27.04 61.21
C ALA A 253 22.05 -26.27 62.44
N GLU A 254 21.81 -24.96 62.52
CA GLU A 254 22.16 -24.12 63.67
C GLU A 254 21.33 -24.47 64.92
N ALA A 255 20.03 -24.73 64.77
CA ALA A 255 19.17 -25.21 65.86
C ALA A 255 19.60 -26.60 66.36
N ALA A 256 19.99 -27.51 65.46
CA ALA A 256 20.56 -28.81 65.82
C ALA A 256 21.94 -28.69 66.51
N ALA A 257 22.76 -27.70 66.12
CA ALA A 257 24.03 -27.40 66.77
C ALA A 257 23.84 -26.76 68.17
N GLN A 258 22.83 -25.90 68.36
CA GLN A 258 22.47 -25.35 69.68
C GLN A 258 21.88 -26.41 70.62
N ALA A 259 21.07 -27.35 70.11
CA ALA A 259 20.58 -28.50 70.89
C ALA A 259 21.73 -29.42 71.36
N LYS A 260 22.82 -29.54 70.58
CA LYS A 260 24.04 -30.26 70.98
C LYS A 260 24.94 -29.47 71.95
N ARG A 261 24.78 -28.15 72.06
CA ARG A 261 25.52 -27.29 73.00
C ARG A 261 24.91 -27.22 74.41
N GLY A 262 23.73 -27.79 74.64
CA GLY A 262 23.10 -27.89 75.98
C GLY A 262 23.67 -28.99 76.90
N LYS A 263 24.68 -29.76 76.46
CA LYS A 263 25.38 -30.77 77.27
C LYS A 263 26.90 -30.60 77.16
N THR A 264 27.46 -29.51 77.66
CA THR A 264 28.85 -29.48 78.17
C THR A 264 29.14 -28.16 78.87
N GLU A 265 29.43 -28.25 80.16
CA GLU A 265 29.79 -27.15 81.05
C GLU A 265 31.33 -27.09 81.17
N ARG A 266 31.95 -25.99 80.66
CA ARG A 266 33.17 -25.21 81.07
C ARG A 266 34.49 -25.89 81.58
N PRO A 267 35.67 -25.19 81.67
CA PRO A 267 35.95 -23.74 81.55
C PRO A 267 37.19 -23.26 80.71
N ASP A 268 37.09 -22.00 80.27
CA ASP A 268 38.04 -20.87 80.14
C ASP A 268 39.52 -21.00 79.70
N ARG A 269 39.90 -20.23 78.64
CA ARG A 269 41.04 -19.27 78.63
C ARG A 269 41.07 -18.38 77.36
N PRO A 270 41.67 -17.17 77.40
CA PRO A 270 41.38 -16.05 76.50
C PRO A 270 42.37 -15.94 75.32
N GLY A 271 41.89 -15.44 74.17
CA GLY A 271 42.75 -15.16 73.02
C GLY A 271 42.06 -14.44 71.85
N LYS A 272 42.25 -13.11 71.81
CA LYS A 272 42.36 -12.20 70.64
C LYS A 272 41.51 -12.47 69.37
N THR A 273 40.52 -11.60 69.13
CA THR A 273 40.02 -11.13 67.82
C THR A 273 41.08 -10.28 67.08
N PRO A 274 41.01 -9.95 65.76
CA PRO A 274 39.83 -9.73 64.88
C PRO A 274 40.04 -10.11 63.37
N PRO A 275 39.25 -9.62 62.37
CA PRO A 275 37.81 -9.38 62.29
C PRO A 275 37.10 -10.16 61.16
N LYS A 276 35.79 -10.31 61.32
CA LYS A 276 34.79 -10.65 60.30
C LYS A 276 34.32 -9.33 59.66
N VAL A 277 34.53 -9.16 58.36
CA VAL A 277 33.93 -8.04 57.60
C VAL A 277 32.46 -8.37 57.35
N VAL A 278 31.62 -7.95 58.29
CA VAL A 278 30.20 -7.70 58.03
C VAL A 278 30.08 -6.20 57.83
N ALA A 279 29.68 -5.80 56.63
CA ALA A 279 29.29 -4.43 56.34
C ALA A 279 28.08 -4.08 57.21
N SER A 280 28.34 -3.47 58.36
CA SER A 280 27.35 -2.69 59.09
C SER A 280 27.54 -1.24 58.66
N ALA A 281 27.01 -0.91 57.49
CA ALA A 281 26.72 0.48 57.19
C ALA A 281 25.60 0.92 58.17
N PRO A 282 25.76 2.05 58.88
CA PRO A 282 24.66 2.65 59.61
C PRO A 282 23.51 2.92 58.63
N ALA A 283 22.26 2.81 59.10
CA ALA A 283 21.11 3.24 58.29
C ALA A 283 21.37 4.68 57.78
N PRO A 284 21.21 4.96 56.48
CA PRO A 284 21.48 6.29 55.94
C PRO A 284 20.55 7.28 56.61
N LYS A 285 21.12 8.25 57.33
CA LYS A 285 20.36 9.41 57.82
C LYS A 285 19.89 10.19 56.60
N VAL A 286 18.58 10.39 56.49
CA VAL A 286 17.98 11.24 55.45
C VAL A 286 18.61 12.64 55.56
N GLY A 287 19.35 13.06 54.52
CA GLY A 287 20.01 14.38 54.48
C GLY A 287 21.54 14.41 54.64
N GLY A 288 22.25 13.27 54.67
CA GLY A 288 23.72 13.22 54.81
C GLY A 288 24.47 12.50 53.68
N LEU A 289 23.84 12.24 52.54
CA LEU A 289 24.43 11.51 51.41
C LEU A 289 25.20 12.46 50.48
N SER A 290 26.34 12.00 49.98
CA SER A 290 27.15 12.78 49.03
C SER A 290 26.49 12.81 47.66
N TRP A 291 26.63 13.93 46.92
CA TRP A 291 26.17 14.00 45.54
C TRP A 291 27.02 13.07 44.64
N PRO A 292 26.40 12.32 43.72
CA PRO A 292 27.12 11.33 42.92
C PRO A 292 27.97 11.95 41.80
N VAL A 293 27.65 13.17 41.38
CA VAL A 293 28.43 13.95 40.43
C VAL A 293 28.17 15.45 40.68
N SER A 294 29.18 16.28 40.44
CA SER A 294 29.02 17.74 40.46
C SER A 294 28.57 18.23 39.08
N GLY A 295 27.40 18.85 39.00
CA GLY A 295 26.83 19.31 37.74
C GLY A 295 25.52 20.08 37.91
N ASN A 296 24.97 20.59 36.79
CA ASN A 296 23.70 21.32 36.82
C ASN A 296 22.53 20.36 36.99
N LEU A 297 21.62 20.66 37.91
CA LEU A 297 20.39 19.87 38.10
C LEU A 297 19.40 20.16 36.97
N LEU A 298 19.25 19.23 36.04
CA LEU A 298 18.40 19.35 34.86
C LEU A 298 16.94 19.00 35.18
N ALA A 299 16.70 18.02 36.07
CA ALA A 299 15.37 17.67 36.54
C ALA A 299 15.39 17.17 37.98
N ARG A 300 14.34 17.50 38.74
CA ARG A 300 14.13 17.02 40.11
C ARG A 300 13.26 15.77 40.11
N PHE A 301 13.26 15.04 41.23
CA PHE A 301 12.30 13.97 41.45
C PHE A 301 10.86 14.50 41.30
N ASN A 302 10.01 13.78 40.57
CA ASN A 302 8.66 14.18 40.16
C ASN A 302 8.55 15.39 39.20
N ALA A 303 9.63 15.87 38.59
CA ALA A 303 9.55 16.86 37.52
C ALA A 303 9.01 16.24 36.22
N THR A 304 8.27 17.00 35.42
CA THR A 304 7.84 16.59 34.07
C THR A 304 9.00 16.74 33.09
N LEU A 305 9.40 15.65 32.43
CA LEU A 305 10.42 15.65 31.39
C LEU A 305 9.84 16.11 30.04
N PRO A 306 10.68 16.55 29.07
CA PRO A 306 10.25 16.98 27.74
C PRO A 306 9.49 15.92 26.92
N ASP A 307 9.59 14.65 27.29
CA ASP A 307 8.90 13.50 26.70
C ASP A 307 7.49 13.25 27.30
N GLY A 308 7.07 14.09 28.27
CA GLY A 308 5.76 14.00 28.91
C GLY A 308 5.68 13.02 30.09
N HIS A 309 6.78 12.33 30.43
CA HIS A 309 6.83 11.44 31.58
C HIS A 309 7.31 12.15 32.85
N THR A 310 6.92 11.62 34.01
CA THR A 310 7.37 12.14 35.31
C THR A 310 8.68 11.49 35.71
N SER A 311 9.67 12.30 36.08
CA SER A 311 10.98 11.83 36.55
C SER A 311 10.84 11.00 37.83
N LYS A 312 11.36 9.77 37.82
CA LYS A 312 11.49 8.93 39.03
C LYS A 312 12.83 9.13 39.74
N GLY A 313 13.59 10.15 39.37
CA GLY A 313 14.92 10.44 39.92
C GLY A 313 15.33 11.90 39.74
N VAL A 314 16.60 12.18 40.00
CA VAL A 314 17.22 13.48 39.71
C VAL A 314 18.12 13.34 38.48
N LEU A 315 18.05 14.28 37.54
CA LEU A 315 18.91 14.32 36.37
C LEU A 315 19.97 15.41 36.58
N ILE A 316 21.24 15.03 36.53
CA ILE A 316 22.38 15.94 36.74
C ILE A 316 23.20 15.97 35.46
N GLY A 317 23.35 17.15 34.85
CA GLY A 317 24.16 17.35 33.66
C GLY A 317 25.64 17.51 34.01
N ALA A 318 26.49 16.65 33.45
CA ALA A 318 27.95 16.69 33.58
C ALA A 318 28.62 16.38 32.22
N PRO A 319 29.86 16.83 31.98
CA PRO A 319 30.63 16.48 30.78
C PRO A 319 30.82 14.96 30.64
N LYS A 320 30.85 14.46 29.40
CA LYS A 320 31.09 13.04 29.12
C LYS A 320 32.44 12.59 29.69
N GLY A 321 32.44 11.45 30.40
CA GLY A 321 33.64 10.89 31.03
C GLY A 321 33.89 11.37 32.46
N THR A 322 33.01 12.22 33.01
CA THR A 322 33.08 12.61 34.43
C THR A 322 32.91 11.38 35.33
N THR A 323 33.79 11.24 36.32
CA THR A 323 33.72 10.16 37.31
C THR A 323 32.45 10.30 38.16
N VAL A 324 31.64 9.25 38.20
CA VAL A 324 30.45 9.16 39.06
C VAL A 324 30.84 8.41 40.33
N THR A 325 30.61 9.01 41.49
CA THR A 325 30.90 8.42 42.80
C THR A 325 29.63 7.87 43.43
N ALA A 326 29.75 6.75 44.16
CA ALA A 326 28.61 6.20 44.89
C ALA A 326 28.18 7.17 46.01
N VAL A 327 26.87 7.35 46.20
CA VAL A 327 26.30 8.25 47.23
C VAL A 327 26.58 7.79 48.67
N ALA A 328 26.88 6.49 48.84
CA ALA A 328 27.27 5.84 50.09
C ALA A 328 28.05 4.56 49.81
N ASP A 329 28.68 3.99 50.84
CA ASP A 329 29.35 2.69 50.77
C ASP A 329 28.32 1.58 50.47
N GLY A 330 28.67 0.64 49.61
CA GLY A 330 27.77 -0.43 49.20
C GLY A 330 28.41 -1.44 48.26
N THR A 331 27.63 -2.45 47.87
CA THR A 331 28.06 -3.48 46.92
C THR A 331 27.28 -3.34 45.61
N VAL A 332 27.99 -3.40 44.48
CA VAL A 332 27.34 -3.42 43.17
C VAL A 332 26.60 -4.75 43.00
N VAL A 333 25.29 -4.68 42.83
CA VAL A 333 24.42 -5.86 42.64
C VAL A 333 23.94 -6.02 41.20
N PHE A 334 24.05 -4.97 40.38
CA PHE A 334 23.68 -4.99 38.97
C PHE A 334 24.52 -4.00 38.16
N SER A 335 24.98 -4.42 36.97
CA SER A 335 25.68 -3.58 36.00
C SER A 335 25.43 -4.10 34.58
N ASP A 336 24.44 -3.55 33.87
CA ASP A 336 24.12 -3.97 32.50
C ASP A 336 23.40 -2.86 31.71
N TRP A 337 23.30 -3.02 30.39
CA TRP A 337 22.67 -2.07 29.48
C TRP A 337 21.15 -2.26 29.39
N MET A 338 20.39 -1.17 29.49
CA MET A 338 18.93 -1.15 29.36
C MET A 338 18.48 -0.18 28.27
N THR A 339 17.62 -0.66 27.38
CA THR A 339 17.05 0.14 26.29
C THR A 339 16.25 1.32 26.85
N GLY A 340 16.59 2.53 26.40
CA GLY A 340 15.96 3.78 26.84
C GLY A 340 16.67 4.51 27.99
N TYR A 341 17.50 3.81 28.78
CA TYR A 341 18.23 4.40 29.92
C TYR A 341 19.75 4.33 29.77
N GLY A 342 20.29 3.39 28.97
CA GLY A 342 21.74 3.23 28.80
C GLY A 342 22.34 2.23 29.79
N MET A 343 23.58 2.45 30.21
CA MET A 343 24.29 1.57 31.15
C MET A 343 23.78 1.83 32.58
N ILE A 344 23.10 0.86 33.18
CA ILE A 344 22.58 1.00 34.54
C ILE A 344 23.49 0.30 35.54
N LEU A 345 23.77 0.97 36.65
CA LEU A 345 24.46 0.42 37.82
C LEU A 345 23.56 0.52 39.05
N ILE A 346 23.40 -0.57 39.81
CA ILE A 346 22.66 -0.58 41.07
C ILE A 346 23.59 -0.98 42.21
N VAL A 347 23.64 -0.15 43.25
CA VAL A 347 24.44 -0.37 44.46
C VAL A 347 23.53 -0.59 45.64
N ASP A 348 23.70 -1.72 46.33
CA ASP A 348 23.02 -2.05 47.58
C ASP A 348 23.84 -1.51 48.76
N HIS A 349 23.22 -0.65 49.56
CA HIS A 349 23.82 -0.04 50.76
C HIS A 349 23.45 -0.80 52.04
N GLY A 350 22.72 -1.91 51.94
CA GLY A 350 22.20 -2.67 53.07
C GLY A 350 20.89 -2.08 53.62
N ASN A 351 20.25 -2.82 54.54
CA ASN A 351 18.99 -2.43 55.18
C ASN A 351 17.82 -2.10 54.21
N GLY A 352 17.85 -2.63 52.98
CA GLY A 352 16.81 -2.41 51.97
C GLY A 352 16.92 -1.10 51.18
N TYR A 353 18.00 -0.34 51.36
CA TYR A 353 18.26 0.89 50.60
C TYR A 353 19.18 0.61 49.41
N MET A 354 18.78 1.06 48.22
CA MET A 354 19.55 0.92 46.99
C MET A 354 19.67 2.27 46.28
N SER A 355 20.80 2.49 45.60
CA SER A 355 20.98 3.59 44.65
C SER A 355 21.09 3.06 43.23
N LEU A 356 20.53 3.80 42.27
CA LEU A 356 20.54 3.47 40.85
C LEU A 356 21.15 4.62 40.06
N TYR A 357 22.08 4.30 39.17
CA TYR A 357 22.77 5.21 38.25
C TYR A 357 22.46 4.74 36.82
N ALA A 358 22.16 5.66 35.91
CA ALA A 358 21.81 5.38 34.51
C ALA A 358 22.48 6.39 33.58
#